data_AF-A0A1G3FIL6-F1
#
_entry.id   AF-A0A1G3FIL6-F1
#
_cell.length_a   1.000
_cell.length_b   1.000
_cell.length_c   1.000
_cell.angle_alpha   90.00
_cell.angle_beta   90.00
_cell.angle_gamma   90.00
#
_symmetry.space_group_name_H-M   'P 1'
#
loop_
_entity.id
_entity.type
_entity.pdbx_description
1 polymer ?
#
loop_
_entity_poly.entity_id
_entity_poly.type
_entity_poly.pdbx_seq_one_letter_code
_entity_poly.pdbx_strand_id
1 'polypeptide(L)'
;MRLSEIADRLAALEGRDADEIHIRLRNPLFKGLLRGESGRSRNSPADYPALELIRARLLMVMFDCGLSTAELALVSDMLNTRYERGTALEMMAEGTAAGEGWIVLIRFVRGMQGERIVSPSFFKDGSDTLGECSVRELVSDGRWSTQFSGTHMMTSVVPASELIRPLLES
;
A
#
# COMPACT_ATOMS: atom_id res chain seq x y z
N MET A 1 14.00 -4.02 12.35
CA MET A 1 13.07 -5.13 12.63
C MET A 1 13.39 -6.31 11.74
N ARG A 2 13.21 -7.53 12.20
CA ARG A 2 13.29 -8.75 11.37
C ARG A 2 11.98 -8.96 10.62
N LEU A 3 12.04 -9.78 9.56
CA LEU A 3 10.84 -10.14 8.80
C LEU A 3 9.81 -10.91 9.66
N SER A 4 10.29 -11.73 10.60
CA SER A 4 9.45 -12.41 11.59
C SER A 4 8.76 -11.40 12.51
N GLU A 5 9.47 -10.38 12.99
CA GLU A 5 8.87 -9.33 13.83
C GLU A 5 7.79 -8.53 13.08
N ILE A 6 7.98 -8.29 11.77
CA ILE A 6 6.91 -7.72 10.93
C ILE A 6 5.71 -8.66 10.89
N ALA A 7 5.92 -9.96 10.66
CA ALA A 7 4.84 -10.94 10.61
C ALA A 7 4.07 -11.01 11.94
N ASP A 8 4.77 -11.05 13.07
CA ASP A 8 4.16 -11.11 14.41
C ASP A 8 3.28 -9.89 14.68
N ARG A 9 3.76 -8.68 14.35
CA ARG A 9 2.98 -7.44 14.52
C ARG A 9 1.73 -7.42 13.63
N LEU A 10 1.85 -7.86 12.38
CA LEU A 10 0.70 -7.94 11.48
C LEU A 10 -0.29 -9.02 11.92
N ALA A 11 0.19 -10.16 12.39
CA ALA A 11 -0.61 -11.27 12.90
C ALA A 11 -1.45 -10.85 14.12
N ALA A 12 -0.81 -10.15 15.07
CA ALA A 12 -1.49 -9.62 16.25
C ALA A 12 -2.61 -8.63 15.88
N LEU A 13 -2.40 -7.80 14.87
CA LEU A 13 -3.39 -6.83 14.42
C LEU A 13 -4.52 -7.43 13.59
N GLU A 14 -4.23 -8.44 12.77
CA GLU A 14 -5.20 -9.07 11.88
C GLU A 14 -5.94 -10.25 12.52
N GLY A 15 -5.50 -10.72 13.69
CA GLY A 15 -6.00 -11.95 14.30
C GLY A 15 -5.71 -13.19 13.44
N ARG A 16 -4.55 -13.20 12.77
CA ARG A 16 -4.11 -14.25 11.83
C ARG A 16 -2.91 -15.01 12.35
N ASP A 17 -2.61 -16.14 11.72
CA ASP A 17 -1.41 -16.91 12.02
C ASP A 17 -0.14 -16.18 11.53
N ALA A 18 0.79 -15.95 12.46
CA ALA A 18 2.08 -15.31 12.17
C ALA A 18 2.93 -16.12 11.22
N ASP A 19 2.88 -17.46 11.26
CA ASP A 19 3.64 -18.32 10.36
C ASP A 19 3.14 -18.20 8.91
N GLU A 20 1.83 -18.10 8.71
CA GLU A 20 1.24 -17.86 7.38
C GLU A 20 1.66 -16.51 6.80
N ILE A 21 1.60 -15.46 7.62
CA ILE A 21 2.06 -14.12 7.20
C ILE A 21 3.56 -14.17 6.89
N HIS A 22 4.36 -14.78 7.75
CA HIS A 22 5.80 -14.90 7.56
C HIS A 22 6.14 -15.69 6.28
N ILE A 23 5.42 -16.78 5.98
CA ILE A 23 5.55 -17.56 4.74
C ILE A 23 5.26 -16.70 3.50
N ARG A 24 4.24 -15.83 3.57
CA ARG A 24 3.95 -14.89 2.49
C ARG A 24 5.06 -13.85 2.34
N LEU A 25 5.49 -13.23 3.44
CA LEU A 25 6.52 -12.19 3.44
C LEU A 25 7.89 -12.71 2.96
N ARG A 26 8.23 -13.98 3.24
CA ARG A 26 9.49 -14.61 2.77
C ARG A 26 9.47 -15.03 1.31
N ASN A 27 8.31 -15.05 0.64
CA ASN A 27 8.23 -15.35 -0.78
C ASN A 27 9.18 -14.41 -1.54
N PRO A 28 10.10 -14.89 -2.40
CA PRO A 28 11.11 -14.04 -3.02
C PRO A 28 10.53 -12.83 -3.77
N LEU A 29 9.37 -12.99 -4.40
CA LEU A 29 8.71 -11.92 -5.12
C LEU A 29 8.14 -10.87 -4.17
N PHE A 30 7.54 -11.27 -3.04
CA PHE A 30 7.01 -10.34 -2.04
C PHE A 30 8.12 -9.71 -1.21
N LYS A 31 9.11 -10.51 -0.79
CA LYS A 31 10.30 -10.06 -0.05
C LYS A 31 11.06 -8.99 -0.82
N GLY A 32 11.14 -9.13 -2.15
CA GLY A 32 11.77 -8.13 -3.02
C GLY A 32 11.05 -6.78 -3.07
N LEU A 33 9.79 -6.73 -2.63
CA LEU A 33 9.03 -5.47 -2.53
C LEU A 33 9.34 -4.69 -1.26
N LEU A 34 9.95 -5.35 -0.27
CA LEU A 34 10.35 -4.75 1.00
C LEU A 34 11.82 -4.32 0.96
N ARG A 35 12.11 -3.15 1.51
CA ARG A 35 13.44 -2.54 1.52
C ARG A 35 14.18 -2.85 2.82
N GLY A 36 14.68 -4.08 2.92
CA GLY A 36 15.56 -4.50 4.01
C GLY A 36 16.99 -4.03 3.79
N GLU A 37 17.64 -3.57 4.85
CA GLU A 37 19.07 -3.33 4.91
C GLU A 37 19.81 -4.65 5.10
N SER A 38 20.94 -4.82 4.39
CA SER A 38 21.80 -5.98 4.58
C SER A 38 22.23 -6.05 6.04
N GLY A 39 22.10 -7.23 6.67
CA GLY A 39 22.59 -7.43 8.02
C GLY A 39 24.11 -7.22 8.11
N ARG A 40 24.62 -7.06 9.33
CA ARG A 40 26.06 -6.78 9.61
C ARG A 40 27.05 -7.77 8.98
N SER A 41 26.60 -8.96 8.58
CA SER A 41 27.38 -9.95 7.86
C SER A 41 26.59 -10.56 6.68
N ARG A 42 27.31 -11.21 5.74
CA ARG A 42 26.73 -11.89 4.57
C ARG A 42 25.65 -12.91 4.90
N ASN A 43 25.69 -13.51 6.10
CA ASN A 43 24.76 -14.54 6.55
C ASN A 43 23.73 -14.01 7.57
N SER A 44 23.82 -12.73 7.95
CA SER A 44 22.88 -12.13 8.88
C SER A 44 21.54 -11.89 8.18
N PRO A 45 20.40 -12.13 8.86
CA PRO A 45 19.11 -11.71 8.34
C PRO A 45 19.12 -10.22 7.98
N ALA A 46 18.26 -9.81 7.05
CA ALA A 46 18.07 -8.40 6.76
C ALA A 46 17.40 -7.69 7.95
N ASP A 47 17.70 -6.41 8.10
CA ASP A 47 17.07 -5.51 9.05
C ASP A 47 16.16 -4.54 8.29
N TYR A 48 14.88 -4.52 8.64
CA TYR A 48 13.86 -3.71 7.99
C TYR A 48 13.55 -2.46 8.83
N PRO A 49 13.53 -1.27 8.23
CA PRO A 49 13.07 -0.04 8.88
C PRO A 49 11.62 -0.15 9.38
N ALA A 50 11.24 0.68 10.35
CA ALA A 50 9.88 0.73 10.90
C ALA A 50 8.81 0.90 9.81
N LEU A 51 9.12 1.71 8.80
CA LEU A 51 8.25 2.02 7.68
C LEU A 51 7.89 0.78 6.83
N GLU A 52 8.71 -0.26 6.83
CA GLU A 52 8.46 -1.49 6.08
C GLU A 52 7.34 -2.34 6.68
N LEU A 53 7.02 -2.15 7.96
CA LEU A 53 5.81 -2.74 8.55
C LEU A 53 4.54 -2.16 7.89
N ILE A 54 4.51 -0.85 7.69
CA ILE A 54 3.40 -0.17 7.01
C ILE A 54 3.33 -0.62 5.54
N ARG A 55 4.48 -0.65 4.85
CA ARG A 55 4.56 -1.15 3.48
C ARG A 55 4.01 -2.57 3.38
N ALA A 56 4.45 -3.47 4.25
CA ALA A 56 3.99 -4.86 4.27
C ALA A 56 2.47 -4.96 4.44
N ARG A 57 1.90 -4.19 5.39
CA ARG A 57 0.44 -4.15 5.61
C ARG A 57 -0.31 -3.70 4.36
N LEU A 58 0.12 -2.58 3.76
CA LEU A 58 -0.50 -2.06 2.54
C LEU A 58 -0.42 -3.08 1.39
N LEU A 59 0.76 -3.64 1.13
CA LEU A 59 0.93 -4.62 0.04
C LEU A 59 0.13 -5.91 0.27
N MET A 60 -0.01 -6.37 1.52
CA MET A 60 -0.86 -7.53 1.83
C MET A 60 -2.34 -7.25 1.54
N VAL A 61 -2.87 -6.10 1.96
CA VAL A 61 -4.26 -5.74 1.65
C VAL A 61 -4.48 -5.59 0.15
N MET A 62 -3.50 -5.04 -0.57
CA MET A 62 -3.60 -4.93 -2.03
C MET A 62 -3.51 -6.29 -2.74
N PHE A 63 -2.71 -7.22 -2.20
CA PHE A 63 -2.72 -8.61 -2.66
C PHE A 63 -4.11 -9.25 -2.47
N ASP A 64 -4.72 -9.05 -1.30
CA ASP A 64 -6.07 -9.56 -0.99
C ASP A 64 -7.15 -8.87 -1.87
N CYS A 65 -6.89 -7.65 -2.36
CA CYS A 65 -7.69 -6.98 -3.38
C CYS A 65 -7.50 -7.54 -4.81
N GLY A 66 -6.70 -8.60 -4.97
CA GLY A 66 -6.51 -9.33 -6.22
C GLY A 66 -5.38 -8.79 -7.10
N LEU A 67 -4.43 -8.04 -6.55
CA LEU A 67 -3.22 -7.67 -7.29
C LEU A 67 -2.27 -8.86 -7.42
N SER A 68 -1.76 -9.07 -8.62
CA SER A 68 -0.63 -9.94 -8.89
C SER A 68 0.66 -9.34 -8.30
N THR A 69 1.70 -10.16 -8.13
CA THR A 69 2.96 -9.67 -7.57
C THR A 69 3.65 -8.63 -8.45
N ALA A 70 3.47 -8.68 -9.78
CA ALA A 70 3.96 -7.66 -10.68
C ALA A 70 3.25 -6.31 -10.48
N GLU A 71 1.94 -6.33 -10.22
CA GLU A 71 1.17 -5.11 -9.93
C GLU A 71 1.51 -4.56 -8.53
N LEU A 72 1.82 -5.42 -7.56
CA LEU A 72 2.35 -5.00 -6.27
C LEU A 72 3.73 -4.33 -6.37
N ALA A 73 4.55 -4.72 -7.35
CA ALA A 73 5.81 -4.03 -7.62
C ALA A 73 5.57 -2.58 -8.06
N LEU A 74 4.58 -2.34 -8.93
CA LEU A 74 4.17 -0.98 -9.31
C LEU A 74 3.74 -0.17 -8.10
N VAL A 75 2.91 -0.74 -7.21
CA VAL A 75 2.53 -0.09 -5.96
C VAL A 75 3.75 0.23 -5.11
N SER A 76 4.64 -0.75 -4.90
CA SER A 76 5.83 -0.56 -4.06
C SER A 76 6.73 0.54 -4.60
N ASP A 77 6.90 0.63 -5.92
CA ASP A 77 7.65 1.71 -6.57
C ASP A 77 6.99 3.06 -6.37
N MET A 78 5.67 3.16 -6.52
CA MET A 78 4.94 4.40 -6.27
C MET A 78 5.01 4.83 -4.79
N LEU A 79 4.99 3.89 -3.85
CA LEU A 79 5.21 4.17 -2.42
C LEU A 79 6.60 4.77 -2.16
N ASN A 80 7.56 4.56 -3.05
CA ASN A 80 8.91 5.11 -2.99
C ASN A 80 9.09 6.41 -3.80
N THR A 81 8.06 6.89 -4.51
CA THR A 81 8.13 8.16 -5.22
C THR A 81 8.46 9.28 -4.23
N ARG A 82 9.51 10.04 -4.53
CA ARG A 82 9.96 11.17 -3.69
C ARG A 82 9.21 12.45 -4.04
N TYR A 83 8.79 13.13 -3.00
CA TYR A 83 8.22 14.48 -2.99
C TYR A 83 9.09 15.38 -2.10
N GLU A 84 8.72 16.66 -1.97
CA GLU A 84 9.47 17.63 -1.16
C GLU A 84 9.64 17.21 0.31
N ARG A 85 8.65 16.49 0.87
CA ARG A 85 8.62 16.07 2.28
C ARG A 85 8.98 14.59 2.51
N GLY A 86 9.61 13.94 1.54
CA GLY A 86 9.97 12.52 1.64
C GLY A 86 9.25 11.66 0.61
N THR A 87 9.21 10.35 0.82
CA THR A 87 8.51 9.39 -0.04
C THR A 87 6.99 9.44 0.18
N ALA A 88 6.21 8.96 -0.79
CA ALA A 88 4.76 8.80 -0.64
C ALA A 88 4.40 8.05 0.65
N LEU A 89 5.15 7.00 0.98
CA LEU A 89 4.93 6.19 2.18
C LEU A 89 5.22 6.97 3.47
N GLU A 90 6.31 7.73 3.52
CA GLU A 90 6.64 8.61 4.66
C GLU A 90 5.55 9.67 4.85
N MET A 91 5.14 10.34 3.76
CA MET A 91 4.06 11.34 3.81
C MET A 91 2.74 10.75 4.31
N MET A 92 2.37 9.55 3.87
CA MET A 92 1.15 8.88 4.36
C MET A 92 1.25 8.51 5.85
N ALA A 93 2.42 8.03 6.30
CA ALA A 93 2.64 7.67 7.70
C ALA A 93 2.60 8.92 8.61
N GLU A 94 3.33 9.97 8.25
CA GLU A 94 3.37 11.24 8.98
C GLU A 94 2.00 11.93 8.97
N GLY A 95 1.33 11.99 7.81
CA GLY A 95 -0.01 12.56 7.70
C GLY A 95 -1.02 11.80 8.56
N THR A 96 -0.97 10.46 8.55
CA THR A 96 -1.84 9.65 9.42
C THR A 96 -1.56 9.90 10.90
N ALA A 97 -0.28 10.03 11.30
CA ALA A 97 0.10 10.38 12.67
C ALA A 97 -0.41 11.77 13.09
N ALA A 98 -0.47 12.71 12.14
CA ALA A 98 -1.03 14.05 12.32
C ALA A 98 -2.58 14.09 12.28
N GLY A 99 -3.25 12.95 12.16
CA GLY A 99 -4.71 12.84 12.13
C GLY A 99 -5.33 13.02 10.74
N GLU A 100 -4.53 13.10 9.68
CA GLU A 100 -5.03 13.17 8.30
C GLU A 100 -5.59 11.82 7.84
N GLY A 101 -6.64 11.87 7.01
CA GLY A 101 -7.12 10.71 6.28
C GLY A 101 -6.33 10.52 4.99
N TRP A 102 -5.95 9.29 4.68
CA TRP A 102 -5.26 8.89 3.46
C TRP A 102 -5.94 7.65 2.88
N ILE A 103 -6.07 7.64 1.56
CA ILE A 103 -6.62 6.51 0.80
C ILE A 103 -5.67 6.13 -0.34
N VAL A 104 -5.68 4.84 -0.68
CA VAL A 104 -5.13 4.34 -1.94
C VAL A 104 -6.29 3.96 -2.85
N LEU A 105 -6.33 4.56 -4.04
CA LEU A 105 -7.20 4.11 -5.11
C LEU A 105 -6.46 3.12 -5.97
N ILE A 106 -7.09 1.99 -6.25
CA ILE A 106 -6.60 0.99 -7.20
C ILE A 106 -7.62 0.90 -8.32
N ARG A 107 -7.26 1.38 -9.50
CA ARG A 107 -8.11 1.30 -10.68
C ARG A 107 -7.69 0.12 -11.54
N PHE A 108 -8.67 -0.67 -11.95
CA PHE A 108 -8.50 -1.76 -12.90
C PHE A 108 -9.11 -1.36 -14.22
N VAL A 109 -8.29 -1.35 -15.26
CA VAL A 109 -8.65 -0.94 -16.61
C VAL A 109 -8.35 -2.09 -17.56
N ARG A 110 -9.23 -2.29 -18.54
CA ARG A 110 -8.94 -3.13 -19.69
C ARG A 110 -8.36 -2.25 -20.80
N GLY A 111 -7.11 -2.51 -21.17
CA GLY A 111 -6.44 -1.83 -22.27
C GLY A 111 -7.05 -2.15 -23.63
N MET A 112 -6.59 -1.45 -24.66
CA MET A 112 -7.13 -1.61 -26.02
C MET A 112 -6.88 -3.01 -26.61
N GLN A 113 -5.85 -3.73 -26.14
CA GLN A 113 -5.54 -5.10 -26.58
C GLN A 113 -6.18 -6.15 -25.66
N GLY A 114 -7.04 -5.74 -24.72
CA GLY A 114 -7.72 -6.62 -23.77
C GLY A 114 -6.90 -6.96 -22.52
N GLU A 115 -5.67 -6.44 -22.42
CA GLU A 115 -4.79 -6.60 -21.29
C GLU A 115 -5.32 -5.90 -20.03
N ARG A 116 -4.98 -6.45 -18.86
CA ARG A 116 -5.29 -5.82 -17.58
C ARG A 116 -4.23 -4.77 -17.25
N ILE A 117 -4.69 -3.56 -16.93
CA ILE A 117 -3.86 -2.43 -16.50
C ILE A 117 -4.32 -2.06 -15.08
N VAL A 118 -3.36 -1.95 -14.16
CA VAL A 118 -3.59 -1.43 -12.80
C VAL A 118 -2.96 -0.06 -12.66
N SER A 119 -3.73 0.89 -12.14
CA SER A 119 -3.30 2.26 -11.87
C SER A 119 -3.54 2.58 -10.40
N PRO A 120 -2.53 2.44 -9.53
CA PRO A 120 -2.59 2.91 -8.15
C PRO A 120 -2.55 4.44 -8.12
N SER A 121 -3.12 5.04 -7.08
CA SER A 121 -2.99 6.48 -6.80
C SER A 121 -3.19 6.72 -5.30
N PHE A 122 -2.43 7.64 -4.72
CA PHE A 122 -2.50 7.96 -3.29
C PHE A 122 -3.09 9.35 -3.12
N PHE A 123 -4.06 9.49 -2.22
CA PHE A 123 -4.71 10.76 -1.95
C PHE A 123 -4.83 10.99 -0.46
N LYS A 124 -4.69 12.26 -0.06
CA LYS A 124 -5.19 12.71 1.22
C LYS A 124 -6.71 12.80 1.10
N ASP A 125 -7.43 12.13 1.99
CA ASP A 125 -8.88 12.13 2.00
C ASP A 125 -9.39 13.56 2.30
N GLY A 126 -10.41 14.00 1.55
CA GLY A 126 -10.93 15.37 1.58
C GLY A 126 -10.08 16.42 0.84
N SER A 127 -9.03 16.03 0.09
CA SER A 127 -8.17 16.99 -0.64
C SER A 127 -8.63 17.33 -2.05
N ASP A 128 -9.90 17.09 -2.42
CA ASP A 128 -10.36 17.52 -3.74
C ASP A 128 -10.30 19.06 -3.83
N THR A 129 -9.93 19.56 -5.02
CA THR A 129 -9.69 20.99 -5.32
C THR A 129 -10.86 21.92 -5.00
N LEU A 130 -12.04 21.38 -4.74
CA LEU A 130 -13.26 22.11 -4.38
C LEU A 130 -13.62 22.02 -2.89
N GLY A 131 -12.93 21.19 -2.08
CA GLY A 131 -13.13 21.10 -0.62
C GLY A 131 -14.50 20.58 -0.15
N GLU A 132 -15.36 20.12 -1.07
CA GLU A 132 -16.77 19.83 -0.78
C GLU A 132 -17.11 18.33 -0.67
N CYS A 133 -16.23 17.41 -1.10
CA CYS A 133 -16.52 15.97 -1.13
C CYS A 133 -15.25 15.11 -0.96
N SER A 134 -15.36 14.01 -0.21
CA SER A 134 -14.28 13.03 -0.07
C SER A 134 -14.04 12.29 -1.39
N VAL A 135 -12.79 11.98 -1.72
CA VAL A 135 -12.46 11.14 -2.89
C VAL A 135 -13.15 9.76 -2.78
N ARG A 136 -13.35 9.25 -1.56
CA ARG A 136 -14.10 8.01 -1.29
C ARG A 136 -15.56 8.12 -1.73
N GLU A 137 -16.19 9.26 -1.47
CA GLU A 137 -17.57 9.55 -1.89
C GLU A 137 -17.65 9.72 -3.41
N LEU A 138 -16.71 10.44 -4.03
CA LEU A 138 -16.65 10.59 -5.48
C LEU A 138 -16.52 9.25 -6.21
N VAL A 139 -15.74 8.32 -5.66
CA VAL A 139 -15.62 6.95 -6.20
C VAL A 139 -16.93 6.17 -6.00
N SER A 140 -17.56 6.29 -4.83
CA SER A 140 -18.81 5.59 -4.50
C SER A 140 -19.98 6.06 -5.38
N ASP A 141 -20.02 7.35 -5.71
CA ASP A 141 -21.06 7.96 -6.55
C ASP A 141 -20.79 7.79 -8.05
N GLY A 142 -19.69 7.13 -8.44
CA GLY A 142 -19.29 6.98 -9.84
C GLY A 142 -18.91 8.30 -10.52
N ARG A 143 -18.66 9.37 -9.74
CA ARG A 143 -18.33 10.72 -10.22
C ARG A 143 -16.82 10.96 -10.37
N TRP A 144 -16.00 10.04 -9.86
CA TRP A 144 -14.56 10.11 -10.03
C TRP A 144 -14.16 9.88 -11.50
N SER A 145 -13.59 10.91 -12.13
CA SER A 145 -13.26 10.93 -13.55
C SER A 145 -12.23 9.84 -13.93
N THR A 146 -12.53 9.16 -15.04
CA THR A 146 -11.81 7.99 -15.59
C THR A 146 -11.04 8.33 -16.88
N GLN A 147 -10.44 9.51 -17.01
CA GLN A 147 -9.67 9.82 -18.23
C GLN A 147 -8.44 8.90 -18.33
N PHE A 148 -8.55 7.85 -19.15
CA PHE A 148 -7.46 6.93 -19.50
C PHE A 148 -7.71 6.25 -20.85
N SER A 149 -6.65 5.70 -21.43
CA SER A 149 -6.69 4.92 -22.66
C SER A 149 -7.14 3.48 -22.38
N GLY A 150 -8.43 3.25 -22.18
CA GLY A 150 -8.99 1.91 -21.96
C GLY A 150 -10.43 1.92 -21.43
N THR A 151 -10.98 0.73 -21.18
CA THR A 151 -12.31 0.55 -20.58
C THR A 151 -12.18 0.37 -19.07
N HIS A 152 -12.88 1.20 -18.29
CA HIS A 152 -12.96 1.04 -16.83
C HIS A 152 -13.59 -0.31 -16.49
N MET A 153 -12.96 -1.07 -15.58
CA MET A 153 -13.52 -2.32 -15.09
C MET A 153 -14.04 -2.15 -13.67
N MET A 154 -13.20 -1.68 -12.76
CA MET A 154 -13.55 -1.43 -11.36
C MET A 154 -12.54 -0.51 -10.68
N THR A 155 -12.94 0.07 -9.56
CA THR A 155 -12.05 0.82 -8.66
C THR A 155 -12.20 0.27 -7.25
N SER A 156 -11.08 -0.05 -6.60
CA SER A 156 -11.04 -0.38 -5.17
C SER A 156 -10.49 0.81 -4.39
N VAL A 157 -11.14 1.14 -3.28
CA VAL A 157 -10.68 2.17 -2.34
C VAL A 157 -10.13 1.46 -1.11
N VAL A 158 -8.83 1.63 -0.85
CA VAL A 158 -8.16 1.11 0.35
C VAL A 158 -7.97 2.28 1.32
N PRO A 159 -8.58 2.26 2.51
CA PRO A 159 -8.39 3.31 3.51
C PRO A 159 -7.05 3.18 4.20
N ALA A 160 -6.00 3.76 3.59
CA ALA A 160 -4.63 3.64 4.05
C ALA A 160 -4.48 4.06 5.53
N SER A 161 -5.09 5.17 5.95
CA SER A 161 -4.99 5.62 7.35
C SER A 161 -5.63 4.64 8.34
N GLU A 162 -6.72 3.96 8.00
CA GLU A 162 -7.33 2.94 8.86
C GLU A 162 -6.41 1.72 9.01
N LEU A 163 -5.59 1.41 8.00
CA LEU A 163 -4.59 0.34 8.04
C LEU A 163 -3.30 0.74 8.76
N ILE A 164 -2.90 2.01 8.64
CA ILE A 164 -1.65 2.56 9.17
C ILE A 164 -1.77 2.88 10.66
N ARG A 165 -2.87 3.52 11.06
CA ARG A 165 -3.03 4.08 12.41
C ARG A 165 -2.75 3.07 13.54
N PRO A 166 -3.28 1.83 13.50
CA PRO A 166 -2.99 0.85 14.55
C PRO A 166 -1.51 0.46 14.67
N LEU A 167 -0.72 0.64 13.60
CA LEU A 167 0.72 0.35 13.58
C LEU A 167 1.56 1.47 14.19
N LEU A 168 1.01 2.69 14.26
CA LEU A 168 1.66 3.88 14.83
C LEU A 168 1.39 4.02 16.33
N GLU A 169 0.25 3.52 16.79
CA GLU A 169 -0.21 3.59 18.19
C GLU A 169 0.35 2.45 19.07
N SER A 170 0.94 1.42 18.45
CA SER A 170 1.55 0.24 19.08
C SER A 170 3.06 0.34 19.21
#